data_AF-A0A8J7INY7-F1
#
_entry.id   AF-A0A8J7INY7-F1
#
_cell.length_a   1.000
_cell.length_b   1.000
_cell.length_c   1.000
_cell.angle_alpha   90.00
_cell.angle_beta   90.00
_cell.angle_gamma   90.00
#
_symmetry.space_group_name_H-M   'P 1'
#
loop_
_entity.id
_entity.type
_entity.pdbx_description
1 polymer ?
#
loop_
_entity_poly.entity_id
_entity_poly.type
_entity_poly.pdbx_seq_one_letter_code
_entity_poly.pdbx_strand_id
1 'polypeptide(L)'
;MIFELILLAVGLLLLAFPQVLDGKPRQRHSRRLKELRNGADEAFFEERRALETYQPRGYWQTRVLGCLLIFIALSRILFDK
;
A
#
# COMPACT_ATOMS: atom_id res chain seq x y z
N MET A 1 -5.91 22.59 -16.19
CA MET A 1 -7.04 22.36 -15.26
C MET A 1 -7.53 20.91 -15.13
N ILE A 2 -7.86 20.20 -16.22
CA ILE A 2 -8.40 18.82 -16.14
C ILE A 2 -7.36 17.83 -15.59
N PHE A 3 -6.09 17.99 -15.99
CA PHE A 3 -5.00 17.10 -15.58
C PHE A 3 -4.70 17.18 -14.07
N GLU A 4 -4.81 18.38 -13.50
CA GLU A 4 -4.57 18.70 -12.10
C GLU A 4 -5.68 18.11 -11.23
N LEU A 5 -6.94 18.14 -11.70
CA LEU A 5 -8.05 17.46 -11.05
C LEU A 5 -7.87 15.95 -11.02
N ILE A 6 -7.34 15.36 -12.11
CA ILE A 6 -7.02 13.92 -12.16
C ILE A 6 -5.91 13.59 -11.15
N LEU A 7 -4.84 14.39 -11.09
CA LEU A 7 -3.76 14.19 -10.13
C LEU A 7 -4.24 14.29 -8.67
N LEU A 8 -5.13 15.25 -8.37
CA LEU A 8 -5.75 15.40 -7.05
C LEU A 8 -6.62 14.19 -6.69
N ALA A 9 -7.46 13.74 -7.63
CA ALA A 9 -8.32 12.58 -7.44
C ALA A 9 -7.50 11.30 -7.20
N VAL A 10 -6.45 11.07 -8.00
CA VAL A 10 -5.54 9.93 -7.84
C VAL A 10 -4.78 10.02 -6.52
N GLY A 11 -4.24 11.19 -6.18
CA GLY A 11 -3.53 11.40 -4.91
C GLY A 11 -4.41 11.14 -3.68
N LEU A 12 -5.66 11.60 -3.69
CA LEU A 12 -6.66 11.31 -2.65
C LEU A 12 -7.00 9.81 -2.58
N LEU A 13 -7.15 9.16 -3.72
CA LEU A 13 -7.45 7.73 -3.79
C LEU A 13 -6.31 6.88 -3.21
N LEU A 14 -5.05 7.26 -3.48
CA LEU A 14 -3.87 6.62 -2.90
C LEU A 14 -3.78 6.79 -1.38
N LEU A 15 -4.22 7.94 -0.87
CA LEU A 15 -4.17 8.28 0.54
C LEU A 15 -5.29 7.58 1.33
N ALA A 16 -6.51 7.56 0.77
CA ALA A 16 -7.68 6.90 1.36
C ALA A 16 -7.65 5.38 1.20
N PHE A 17 -7.18 4.87 0.06
CA PHE A 17 -7.20 3.46 -0.31
C PHE A 17 -5.83 2.94 -0.79
N PRO A 18 -4.76 3.01 0.02
CA PRO A 18 -3.43 2.50 -0.37
C PRO A 18 -3.44 0.99 -0.64
N GLN A 19 -4.42 0.27 -0.06
CA GLN A 19 -4.64 -1.15 -0.25
C GLN A 19 -5.01 -1.56 -1.68
N VAL A 20 -5.46 -0.63 -2.54
CA VAL A 20 -5.84 -0.93 -3.94
C VAL A 20 -4.61 -1.24 -4.80
N LEU A 21 -3.46 -0.63 -4.52
CA LEU A 21 -2.22 -0.88 -5.27
C LEU A 21 -1.37 -2.00 -4.69
N ASP A 22 -1.31 -2.12 -3.36
CA ASP A 22 -0.53 -3.17 -2.68
C ASP A 22 -1.36 -4.45 -2.43
N GLY A 23 -2.58 -4.49 -2.98
CA GLY A 23 -3.63 -5.45 -2.65
C GLY A 23 -3.40 -6.84 -3.21
N LYS A 24 -2.71 -7.70 -2.44
CA LYS A 24 -2.76 -9.17 -2.41
C LYS A 24 -1.71 -9.78 -1.48
N PRO A 25 -0.41 -9.39 -1.53
CA PRO A 25 0.63 -10.06 -0.75
C PRO A 25 0.43 -9.92 0.76
N ARG A 26 -0.03 -8.77 1.25
CA ARG A 26 -0.20 -8.55 2.70
C ARG A 26 -1.38 -9.30 3.30
N GLN A 27 -2.51 -9.36 2.60
CA GLN A 27 -3.66 -10.16 3.01
C GLN A 27 -3.34 -11.66 2.93
N ARG A 28 -2.62 -12.09 1.89
CA ARG A 28 -2.19 -13.49 1.76
C ARG A 28 -1.22 -13.88 2.87
N HIS A 29 -0.29 -12.99 3.20
CA HIS A 29 0.68 -13.18 4.28
C HIS A 29 0.00 -13.29 5.64
N SER A 30 -0.89 -12.35 6.00
CA SER A 30 -1.60 -12.40 7.28
C SER A 30 -2.54 -13.61 7.39
N ARG A 31 -3.20 -13.98 6.27
CA ARG A 31 -4.02 -15.18 6.20
C ARG A 31 -3.17 -16.45 6.40
N ARG A 32 -2.05 -16.58 5.70
CA ARG A 32 -1.15 -17.74 5.83
C ARG A 32 -0.58 -17.86 7.24
N LEU A 33 -0.19 -16.74 7.85
CA LEU A 33 0.28 -16.72 9.24
C LEU A 33 -0.82 -17.21 10.21
N LYS A 34 -2.08 -16.83 9.96
CA LYS A 34 -3.23 -17.29 10.76
C LYS A 34 -3.50 -18.78 10.57
N GLU A 35 -3.37 -19.29 9.35
CA GLU A 35 -3.48 -20.73 9.06
C GLU A 35 -2.42 -21.53 9.81
N LEU A 36 -1.15 -21.11 9.74
CA LEU A 36 -0.05 -21.76 10.46
C LEU A 36 -0.22 -21.70 11.99
N ARG A 37 -0.72 -20.58 12.52
CA ARG A 37 -1.03 -20.46 13.96
C ARG A 37 -2.16 -21.39 14.42
N ASN A 38 -3.05 -21.76 13.52
CA ASN A 38 -4.13 -22.71 13.78
C ASN A 38 -3.70 -24.17 13.60
N GLY A 39 -2.41 -24.44 13.34
CA GLY A 39 -1.88 -25.79 13.16
C GLY A 39 -1.97 -26.31 11.73
N ALA A 40 -2.10 -25.44 10.72
CA ALA A 40 -1.96 -25.87 9.33
C ALA A 40 -0.52 -26.31 9.02
N ASP A 41 -0.38 -27.27 8.11
CA ASP A 41 0.92 -27.79 7.70
C ASP A 41 1.81 -26.70 7.08
N GLU A 42 3.09 -26.72 7.49
CA GLU A 42 4.13 -25.92 6.88
C GLU A 42 4.50 -26.49 5.51
N ALA A 43 4.59 -25.63 4.49
CA ALA A 43 5.01 -26.01 3.15
C ALA A 43 6.53 -26.28 3.10
N PHE A 44 7.30 -25.70 4.02
CA PHE A 44 8.74 -25.89 4.18
C PHE A 44 9.17 -25.63 5.63
N PHE A 45 10.30 -26.20 6.01
CA PHE A 45 10.85 -26.10 7.37
C PHE A 45 11.06 -24.62 7.76
N GLU A 46 10.48 -24.20 8.89
CA GLU A 46 10.50 -22.82 9.40
C GLU A 46 9.70 -21.79 8.56
N GLU A 47 8.69 -22.20 7.79
CA GLU A 47 7.81 -21.27 7.05
C GLU A 47 7.23 -20.19 7.98
N ARG A 48 6.79 -20.59 9.16
CA ARG A 48 6.25 -19.65 10.15
C ARG A 48 7.29 -18.63 10.58
N ARG A 49 8.53 -19.06 10.84
CA ARG A 49 9.62 -18.20 11.29
C ARG A 49 10.02 -17.21 10.20
N ALA A 50 10.06 -17.66 8.95
CA ALA A 50 10.32 -16.83 7.79
C ALA A 50 9.23 -15.77 7.60
N LEU A 51 7.96 -16.14 7.74
CA LEU A 51 6.84 -15.19 7.62
C LEU A 51 6.83 -14.18 8.78
N GLU A 52 7.13 -14.60 10.01
CA GLU A 52 7.25 -13.68 11.15
C GLU A 52 8.43 -12.70 10.98
N THR A 53 9.54 -13.15 10.40
CA THR A 53 10.75 -12.34 10.18
C THR A 53 10.57 -11.35 9.03
N TYR A 54 9.97 -11.76 7.91
CA TYR A 54 9.82 -10.96 6.70
C TYR A 54 8.39 -10.45 6.53
N GLN A 55 7.99 -9.50 7.39
CA GLN A 55 6.71 -8.84 7.23
C GLN A 55 6.66 -8.01 5.93
N PRO A 56 5.53 -8.03 5.21
CA PRO A 56 5.34 -7.17 4.05
C PRO A 56 5.46 -5.70 4.46
N ARG A 57 6.25 -4.93 3.69
CA ARG A 57 6.47 -3.49 3.92
C ARG A 57 5.13 -2.75 4.03
N GLY A 58 5.08 -1.76 4.92
CA GLY A 58 3.86 -1.00 5.23
C GLY A 58 3.38 -0.10 4.08
N TYR A 59 2.20 0.48 4.21
CA TYR A 59 1.56 1.36 3.19
C TYR A 59 2.16 2.78 3.14
N TRP A 60 3.34 2.99 3.72
CA TRP A 60 3.87 4.34 3.91
C TRP A 60 4.34 4.94 2.59
N GLN A 61 4.97 4.13 1.74
CA GLN A 61 5.42 4.53 0.41
C GLN A 61 4.25 5.02 -0.45
N THR A 62 3.13 4.30 -0.44
CA THR A 62 1.91 4.61 -1.19
C THR A 62 1.28 5.93 -0.71
N ARG A 63 1.28 6.17 0.61
CA ARG A 63 0.81 7.43 1.20
C ARG A 63 1.71 8.61 0.87
N VAL A 64 3.04 8.43 0.93
CA VAL A 64 4.02 9.47 0.54
C VAL A 64 3.83 9.85 -0.91
N LEU A 65 3.63 8.87 -1.79
CA LEU A 65 3.39 9.09 -3.22
C LEU A 65 2.07 9.84 -3.46
N GLY A 66 1.01 9.47 -2.73
CA GLY A 66 -0.27 10.20 -2.73
C GLY A 66 -0.12 11.66 -2.29
N CYS A 67 0.59 11.91 -1.19
CA CYS A 67 0.89 13.28 -0.73
C CYS A 67 1.68 14.09 -1.76
N LEU A 68 2.67 13.46 -2.41
CA LEU A 68 3.50 14.12 -3.42
C LEU A 68 2.66 14.54 -4.64
N LEU A 69 1.75 13.68 -5.10
CA LEU A 69 0.85 13.97 -6.21
C LEU A 69 -0.12 15.12 -5.90
N ILE A 70 -0.68 15.14 -4.68
CA ILE A 70 -1.52 16.24 -4.21
C ILE A 70 -0.71 17.55 -4.16
N PHE A 71 0.51 17.50 -3.64
CA PHE A 71 1.39 18.66 -3.56
C PHE A 71 1.74 19.23 -4.94
N ILE A 72 2.07 18.36 -5.90
CA ILE A 72 2.34 18.77 -7.29
C ILE A 72 1.10 19.41 -7.91
N ALA A 73 -0.08 18.80 -7.76
CA ALA A 73 -1.33 19.35 -8.28
C ALA A 73 -1.64 20.73 -7.69
N LEU A 74 -1.51 20.90 -6.37
CA LEU A 74 -1.72 22.18 -5.68
C LEU A 74 -0.70 23.24 -6.11
N SER A 75 0.57 22.87 -6.22
CA SER A 75 1.63 23.78 -6.68
C SER A 75 1.36 24.30 -8.09
N ARG A 76 0.94 23.42 -9.01
CA ARG A 76 0.53 23.81 -10.37
C ARG A 76 -0.66 24.77 -10.35
N ILE A 77 -1.70 24.49 -9.58
CA ILE A 77 -2.88 25.38 -9.48
C ILE A 77 -2.52 26.76 -8.90
N LEU A 78 -1.54 26.82 -7.98
CA LEU A 78 -1.10 28.07 -7.35
C LEU A 78 -0.15 28.90 -8.22
N PHE A 79 0.78 28.25 -8.93
CA PHE A 79 1.84 28.92 -9.71
C PHE A 79 1.50 29.12 -11.19
N ASP A 80 0.56 28.35 -11.74
CA ASP A 80 0.10 28.45 -13.14
C ASP A 80 -1.15 29.36 -13.25
N LYS A 81 -1.30 30.27 -12.28
CA LYS A 81 -2.35 31.28 -12.15
C LYS A 81 -1.80 32.65 -12.51
#